data_AF-A0A1V5A0G9-F1
#
_entry.id   AF-A0A1V5A0G9-F1
#
_cell.length_a   1.000
_cell.length_b   1.000
_cell.length_c   1.000
_cell.angle_alpha   90.00
_cell.angle_beta   90.00
_cell.angle_gamma   90.00
#
_symmetry.space_group_name_H-M   'P 1'
#
loop_
_entity.id
_entity.type
_entity.pdbx_description
1 polymer ?
#
loop_
_entity_poly.entity_id
_entity_poly.type
_entity_poly.pdbx_seq_one_letter_code
_entity_poly.pdbx_strand_id
1 'polypeptide(L)'
;MIPVYDEEGDVVAEVEYNSNLDYWDGNNHTCGSTGRHKGLTQLKTGEYVLIHGSQWQGERDYGEIISPDQAVKEIIRSGNTELFDDLPELAELRKTVIKQERKTGGS
;
A
#
# COMPACT_ATOMS: atom_id res chain seq x y z
N MET A 1 -11.01 9.93 8.48
CA MET A 1 -9.71 9.55 9.07
C MET A 1 -9.75 8.07 9.32
N ILE A 2 -8.67 7.39 8.94
CA ILE A 2 -8.51 5.95 9.03
C ILE A 2 -7.53 5.67 10.17
N PRO A 3 -7.93 4.90 11.19
CA PRO A 3 -7.02 4.50 12.24
C PRO A 3 -5.95 3.56 11.68
N VAL A 4 -4.70 3.86 12.02
CA VAL A 4 -3.53 3.05 11.68
C VAL A 4 -3.20 2.18 12.87
N TYR A 5 -3.24 0.88 12.65
CA TYR A 5 -2.90 -0.13 13.63
C TYR A 5 -1.46 -0.57 13.46
N ASP A 6 -0.78 -0.77 14.59
CA ASP A 6 0.53 -1.42 14.66
C ASP A 6 0.39 -2.95 14.69
N GLU A 7 1.51 -3.69 14.67
CA GLU A 7 1.54 -5.15 14.75
C GLU A 7 0.86 -5.68 16.04
N GLU A 8 0.84 -4.88 17.10
CA GLU A 8 0.15 -5.19 18.36
C GLU A 8 -1.37 -4.94 18.32
N GLY A 9 -1.89 -4.28 17.26
CA GLY A 9 -3.30 -3.93 17.10
C GLY A 9 -3.72 -2.65 17.82
N ASP A 10 -2.76 -1.86 18.31
CA ASP A 10 -2.99 -0.54 18.89
C ASP A 10 -2.99 0.56 17.82
N VAL A 11 -3.82 1.59 18.03
CA VAL A 11 -3.89 2.74 17.11
C VAL A 11 -2.71 3.67 17.38
N VAL A 12 -1.77 3.70 16.45
CA VAL A 12 -0.53 4.50 16.56
C VAL A 12 -0.60 5.81 15.77
N ALA A 13 -1.46 5.89 14.76
CA ALA A 13 -1.68 7.10 13.98
C ALA A 13 -3.09 7.12 13.36
N GLU A 14 -3.48 8.26 12.83
CA GLU A 14 -4.67 8.39 11.98
C GLU A 14 -4.27 9.07 10.68
N VAL A 15 -4.70 8.51 9.56
CA VAL A 15 -4.38 9.03 8.22
C VAL A 15 -5.66 9.39 7.45
N GLU A 16 -5.54 10.23 6.43
CA GLU A 16 -6.66 10.47 5.53
C GLU A 16 -6.88 9.26 4.63
N TYR A 17 -8.15 8.88 4.42
CA TYR A 17 -8.47 7.81 3.50
C TYR A 17 -7.99 8.19 2.10
N ASN A 18 -7.30 7.26 1.46
CA ASN A 18 -6.77 7.46 0.13
C ASN A 18 -6.87 6.14 -0.64
N SER A 19 -7.06 6.22 -1.96
CA SER A 19 -7.19 5.07 -2.86
C SER A 19 -6.22 5.16 -4.04
N ASN A 20 -5.04 5.77 -3.84
CA ASN A 20 -4.04 5.97 -4.89
C ASN A 20 -3.40 4.66 -5.38
N LEU A 21 -3.59 3.55 -4.65
CA LEU A 21 -3.19 2.22 -5.08
C LEU A 21 -4.29 1.50 -5.88
N ASP A 22 -5.49 2.08 -6.04
CA ASP A 22 -6.47 1.56 -7.00
C ASP A 22 -5.95 1.76 -8.42
N TYR A 23 -5.99 0.69 -9.22
CA TYR A 23 -5.75 0.77 -10.65
C TYR A 23 -7.07 0.57 -11.42
N TRP A 24 -7.13 1.10 -12.64
CA TRP A 24 -8.28 0.94 -13.51
C TRP A 24 -8.15 -0.36 -14.32
N ASP A 25 -8.96 -1.37 -14.00
CA ASP A 25 -8.93 -2.70 -14.66
C ASP A 25 -9.75 -2.71 -15.98
N GLY A 26 -10.02 -1.55 -16.57
CA GLY A 26 -10.71 -1.44 -17.86
C GLY A 26 -12.25 -1.44 -17.81
N ASN A 27 -12.87 -1.69 -16.65
CA ASN A 27 -14.33 -1.56 -16.45
C ASN A 27 -14.72 -0.84 -15.14
N ASN A 28 -13.84 -0.82 -14.13
CA ASN A 28 -14.06 -0.16 -12.83
C ASN A 28 -12.71 0.18 -12.19
N HIS A 29 -12.66 1.14 -11.25
CA HIS A 29 -11.50 1.27 -10.34
C HIS A 29 -11.53 0.06 -9.38
N THR A 30 -10.53 -0.82 -9.45
CA THR A 30 -10.49 -2.05 -8.65
C THR A 30 -9.06 -2.56 -8.48
N CYS A 31 -8.72 -3.02 -7.27
CA CYS A 31 -7.43 -3.66 -6.96
C CYS A 31 -7.37 -5.14 -7.41
N GLY A 32 -8.10 -5.54 -8.46
CA GLY A 32 -8.24 -6.94 -8.88
C GLY A 32 -9.22 -7.77 -8.03
N SER A 33 -10.08 -7.14 -7.24
CA SER A 33 -11.20 -7.78 -6.51
C SER A 33 -12.36 -6.80 -6.31
N THR A 34 -13.59 -7.23 -6.62
CA THR A 34 -14.80 -6.40 -6.58
C THR A 34 -15.02 -5.76 -5.20
N GLY A 35 -14.99 -4.42 -5.15
CA GLY A 35 -15.35 -3.64 -3.95
C GLY A 35 -14.24 -3.49 -2.90
N ARG A 36 -12.98 -3.73 -3.25
CA ARG A 36 -11.82 -3.50 -2.38
C ARG A 36 -10.92 -2.43 -2.96
N HIS A 37 -10.63 -1.45 -2.12
CA HIS A 37 -9.76 -0.32 -2.45
C HIS A 37 -8.48 -0.41 -1.64
N LYS A 38 -7.38 0.04 -2.23
CA LYS A 38 -6.11 0.17 -1.51
C LYS A 38 -5.57 1.58 -1.65
N GLY A 39 -5.03 2.07 -0.55
CA GLY A 39 -4.27 3.32 -0.49
C GLY A 39 -2.90 3.10 0.10
N LEU A 40 -1.94 3.91 -0.30
CA LEU A 40 -0.65 3.99 0.37
C LEU A 40 -0.43 5.43 0.79
N THR A 41 0.04 5.62 2.01
CA THR A 41 0.47 6.93 2.51
C THR A 41 1.77 6.79 3.30
N GLN A 42 2.49 7.90 3.46
CA GLN A 42 3.71 7.97 4.25
C GLN A 42 3.47 8.87 5.45
N LEU A 43 3.83 8.38 6.65
CA LEU A 43 3.83 9.17 7.86
C LEU A 43 5.02 10.13 7.86
N LYS A 44 4.92 11.23 8.61
CA LYS A 44 6.01 12.21 8.76
C LYS A 44 7.28 11.61 9.39
N THR A 45 7.14 10.47 10.06
CA THR A 45 8.22 9.68 10.65
C THR A 45 9.00 8.86 9.62
N GLY A 46 8.48 8.72 8.38
CA GLY A 46 9.06 7.91 7.31
C GLY A 46 8.45 6.50 7.20
N GLU A 47 7.52 6.15 8.07
CA GLU A 47 6.79 4.88 8.04
C GLU A 47 5.73 4.88 6.93
N TYR A 48 5.52 3.73 6.29
CA TYR A 48 4.54 3.58 5.24
C TYR A 48 3.29 2.92 5.79
N VAL A 49 2.13 3.43 5.40
CA VAL A 49 0.83 2.93 5.86
C VAL A 49 0.02 2.46 4.66
N LEU A 50 -0.39 1.20 4.72
CA LEU A 50 -1.30 0.58 3.76
C LEU A 50 -2.72 0.74 4.26
N ILE A 51 -3.53 1.47 3.50
CA ILE A 51 -4.93 1.70 3.78
C ILE A 51 -5.75 0.64 3.05
N HIS A 52 -6.53 -0.11 3.80
CA HIS A 52 -7.47 -1.10 3.30
C HIS A 52 -8.88 -0.49 3.32
N GLY A 53 -9.38 -0.18 2.14
CA GLY A 53 -10.74 0.28 1.94
C GLY A 53 -11.67 -0.83 1.45
N SER A 54 -12.91 -0.83 1.91
CA SER A 54 -13.92 -1.75 1.37
C SER A 54 -15.28 -1.10 1.21
N GLN A 55 -15.92 -1.31 0.07
CA GLN A 55 -17.27 -0.80 -0.22
C GLN A 55 -18.40 -1.67 0.36
N TRP A 56 -18.06 -2.78 1.03
CA TRP A 56 -19.04 -3.70 1.60
C TRP A 56 -19.63 -3.14 2.90
N GLN A 57 -20.96 -3.12 3.00
CA GLN A 57 -21.66 -2.66 4.22
C GLN A 57 -21.28 -3.53 5.43
N GLY A 58 -20.53 -2.94 6.36
CA GLY A 58 -20.10 -3.59 7.60
C GLY A 58 -18.58 -3.76 7.73
N GLU A 59 -17.84 -3.67 6.64
CA GLU A 59 -16.38 -3.56 6.69
C GLU A 59 -15.99 -2.12 7.03
N ARG A 60 -15.01 -1.96 7.91
CA ARG A 60 -14.46 -0.66 8.28
C ARG A 60 -13.12 -0.49 7.59
N ASP A 61 -12.86 0.71 7.11
CA ASP A 61 -11.57 1.07 6.57
C ASP A 61 -10.53 1.13 7.70
N TYR A 62 -9.36 0.56 7.49
CA TYR A 62 -8.25 0.57 8.45
C TYR A 62 -6.90 0.72 7.74
N GLY A 63 -5.92 1.24 8.47
CA GLY A 63 -4.54 1.35 8.02
C GLY A 63 -3.64 0.40 8.80
N GLU A 64 -2.62 -0.12 8.15
CA GLU A 64 -1.57 -0.93 8.78
C GLU A 64 -0.21 -0.34 8.44
N ILE A 65 0.69 -0.26 9.42
CA ILE A 65 2.08 0.10 9.17
C ILE A 65 2.78 -1.04 8.44
N ILE A 66 3.29 -0.74 7.26
CA ILE A 66 4.03 -1.68 6.44
C ILE A 66 5.47 -1.20 6.23
N SER A 67 6.35 -2.16 6.01
CA SER A 67 7.73 -1.85 5.64
C SER A 67 7.83 -1.22 4.23
N PRO A 68 8.84 -0.38 3.98
CA PRO A 68 9.09 0.20 2.66
C PRO A 68 9.18 -0.85 1.53
N ASP A 69 9.77 -2.01 1.79
CA ASP A 69 9.83 -3.12 0.82
C ASP A 69 8.43 -3.62 0.42
N GLN A 70 7.52 -3.76 1.39
CA GLN A 70 6.12 -4.14 1.15
C GLN A 70 5.40 -3.06 0.35
N ALA A 71 5.62 -1.79 0.69
CA ALA A 71 5.01 -0.66 -0.02
C ALA A 71 5.41 -0.66 -1.50
N VAL A 72 6.70 -0.85 -1.78
CA VAL A 72 7.22 -1.03 -3.15
C VAL A 72 6.52 -2.21 -3.85
N LYS A 73 6.43 -3.37 -3.20
CA LYS A 73 5.80 -4.56 -3.79
C LYS A 73 4.34 -4.32 -4.14
N GLU A 74 3.57 -3.69 -3.26
CA GLU A 74 2.17 -3.36 -3.50
C GLU A 74 2.01 -2.36 -4.66
N ILE A 75 2.87 -1.33 -4.76
CA ILE A 75 2.86 -0.40 -5.91
C ILE A 75 3.17 -1.14 -7.22
N ILE A 76 4.21 -1.98 -7.25
CA ILE A 76 4.58 -2.77 -8.44
C ILE A 76 3.43 -3.71 -8.83
N ARG A 77 2.81 -4.35 -7.84
CA ARG A 77 1.73 -5.31 -8.04
C ARG A 77 0.45 -4.65 -8.55
N SER A 78 0.16 -3.43 -8.09
CA SER A 78 -0.95 -2.62 -8.58
C SER A 78 -0.66 -2.01 -9.95
N GLY A 79 0.61 -1.80 -10.30
CA GLY A 79 1.02 -1.21 -11.56
C GLY A 79 1.06 0.33 -11.55
N ASN A 80 0.71 0.96 -10.43
CA ASN A 80 0.73 2.42 -10.23
C ASN A 80 2.16 2.96 -10.03
N THR A 81 3.02 2.74 -11.01
CA THR A 81 4.43 3.17 -10.95
C THR A 81 4.62 4.69 -10.85
N GLU A 82 3.57 5.47 -11.08
CA GLU A 82 3.54 6.92 -10.88
C GLU A 82 3.73 7.30 -9.41
N LEU A 83 3.32 6.44 -8.47
CA LEU A 83 3.55 6.65 -7.03
C LEU A 83 5.03 6.70 -6.66
N PHE A 84 5.91 6.11 -7.48
CA PHE A 84 7.35 6.22 -7.27
C PHE A 84 7.89 7.62 -7.57
N ASP A 85 7.19 8.43 -8.35
CA ASP A 85 7.58 9.81 -8.63
C ASP A 85 7.32 10.70 -7.41
N ASP A 86 6.16 10.52 -6.75
CA ASP A 86 5.81 11.14 -5.48
C ASP A 86 6.68 10.62 -4.30
N LEU A 87 7.05 9.34 -4.34
CA LEU A 87 7.82 8.67 -3.28
C LEU A 87 9.19 8.19 -3.82
N PRO A 88 10.17 9.11 -3.97
CA PRO A 88 11.48 8.78 -4.54
C PRO A 88 12.27 7.76 -3.72
N GLU A 89 12.01 7.67 -2.40
CA GLU A 89 12.59 6.65 -1.53
C GLU A 89 12.19 5.24 -1.97
N LEU A 90 10.90 5.05 -2.26
CA LEU A 90 10.38 3.77 -2.77
C LEU A 90 10.92 3.46 -4.18
N ALA A 91 11.15 4.48 -5.01
CA ALA A 91 11.72 4.33 -6.34
C ALA A 91 13.15 3.75 -6.30
N GLU A 92 13.95 4.20 -5.35
CA GLU A 92 15.30 3.67 -5.12
C GLU A 92 15.24 2.26 -4.52
N LEU A 93 14.36 2.04 -3.53
CA LEU A 93 14.14 0.73 -2.92
C LEU A 93 13.68 -0.31 -3.95
N ARG A 94 12.83 0.05 -4.91
CA ARG A 94 12.39 -0.84 -6.00
C ARG A 94 13.53 -1.58 -6.68
N LYS A 95 14.66 -0.91 -6.95
CA LYS A 95 15.83 -1.54 -7.57
C LYS A 95 16.43 -2.63 -6.67
N THR A 96 16.40 -2.40 -5.36
CA THR A 96 16.86 -3.34 -4.33
C THR A 96 15.90 -4.51 -4.15
N VAL A 97 14.60 -4.23 -3.98
CA VAL A 97 13.54 -5.22 -3.79
C VAL A 97 13.51 -6.25 -4.93
N ILE A 98 13.48 -5.77 -6.18
CA ILE A 98 13.47 -6.65 -7.38
C ILE A 98 14.71 -7.54 -7.43
N LYS A 99 15.85 -7.06 -6.92
CA LYS A 99 17.11 -7.81 -6.89
C LYS A 99 17.14 -8.85 -5.76
N GLN A 100 16.46 -8.61 -4.64
CA GLN A 100 16.38 -9.56 -3.52
C GLN A 100 15.43 -10.73 -3.81
N GLU A 101 14.31 -10.51 -4.48
CA GLU A 101 13.37 -11.57 -4.88
C GLU A 101 14.05 -12.64 -5.77
N ARG A 102 14.93 -12.21 -6.70
CA ARG A 102 15.71 -13.15 -7.53
C ARG A 102 16.69 -14.03 -6.76
N LYS A 103 17.05 -13.66 -5.52
CA LYS A 103 17.93 -14.46 -4.66
C LYS A 103 17.18 -15.44 -3.76
N THR A 104 15.90 -15.19 -3.49
CA THR A 104 15.14 -15.93 -2.47
C THR A 104 14.23 -17.00 -3.08
N GLY A 105 13.88 -16.89 -4.36
CA GLY A 105 13.10 -17.90 -5.10
C GLY A 105 13.89 -19.11 -5.64
N GLY A 106 15.09 -19.37 -5.12
CA GLY A 106 15.94 -20.49 -5.53
C GLY A 106 16.26 -21.39 -4.34
N SER A 107 15.33 -22.26 -3.98
CA SER A 107 15.59 -23.44 -3.12
C SER A 107 14.63 -24.56 -3.50
#